data_AF-A0A845TMC3-F1
#
_entry.id   AF-A0A845TMC3-F1
#
_cell.length_a   1.000
_cell.length_b   1.000
_cell.length_c   1.000
_cell.angle_alpha   90.00
_cell.angle_beta   90.00
_cell.angle_gamma   90.00
#
_symmetry.space_group_name_H-M   'P 1'
#
loop_
_entity.id
_entity.type
_entity.pdbx_description
1 polymer ?
#
loop_
_entity_poly.entity_id
_entity_poly.type
_entity_poly.pdbx_seq_one_letter_code
_entity_poly.pdbx_strand_id
1 'polypeptide(L)' 'LLIRLGEYKPGGDPVADVAVRLRPEQLKFLRQDTRHLTPFDQMLRQLDVLAE' A
#
# COMPACT_ATOMS: atom_id res chain seq x y z
N LEU A 1 0.08 5.35 -13.57
CA LEU A 1 1.33 4.57 -13.65
C LEU A 1 2.50 5.52 -13.99
N LEU A 2 2.76 6.52 -13.12
CA LEU A 2 3.76 7.58 -13.39
C LEU A 2 5.16 7.24 -12.83
N ILE A 3 5.22 6.43 -11.76
CA ILE A 3 6.47 6.11 -11.06
C ILE A 3 7.46 5.31 -11.94
N ARG A 4 6.98 4.54 -12.93
CA ARG A 4 7.86 3.72 -13.79
C ARG A 4 8.56 4.49 -14.91
N LEU A 5 8.13 5.72 -15.22
CA LEU A 5 8.66 6.51 -16.34
C LEU A 5 9.79 7.47 -15.95
N GLY A 6 10.29 7.42 -14.72
CA GLY A 6 11.38 8.30 -14.26
C GLY A 6 10.93 9.71 -13.86
N GLU A 7 9.61 9.96 -13.79
CA GLU A 7 9.06 11.27 -13.40
C GLU A 7 8.94 11.47 -11.88
N TYR A 8 9.06 10.40 -11.09
CA TYR A 8 9.03 10.53 -9.63
C TYR A 8 10.40 10.96 -9.10
N LYS A 9 10.44 12.15 -8.48
CA LYS A 9 11.58 12.64 -7.70
C LYS A 9 11.13 12.83 -6.24
N PRO A 10 11.85 12.27 -5.26
CA PRO A 10 11.54 12.50 -3.84
C PRO A 10 11.49 14.00 -3.53
N GLY A 11 10.44 14.45 -2.84
CA GLY A 11 10.26 15.86 -2.45
C GLY A 11 9.57 16.74 -3.50
N GLY A 12 9.19 16.20 -4.66
CA GLY A 12 8.44 16.94 -5.68
C GLY A 12 6.92 16.91 -5.48
N ASP A 13 6.40 15.84 -4.86
CA ASP A 13 4.98 15.66 -4.57
C ASP A 13 4.82 14.87 -3.24
N PRO A 14 4.37 15.52 -2.16
CA PRO A 14 4.18 14.87 -0.86
C PRO A 14 3.22 13.68 -0.91
N VAL A 15 2.22 13.68 -1.79
CA VAL A 15 1.24 12.60 -1.92
C VAL A 15 1.88 11.40 -2.61
N ALA A 16 2.65 11.63 -3.66
CA ALA A 16 3.39 10.58 -4.35
C ALA A 16 4.47 9.97 -3.44
N ASP A 17 5.15 10.78 -2.64
CA ASP A 17 6.17 10.31 -1.70
C ASP A 17 5.59 9.36 -0.63
N VAL A 18 4.44 9.74 -0.07
CA VAL A 18 3.71 8.90 0.89
C VAL A 18 3.21 7.62 0.22
N ALA A 19 2.67 7.70 -1.00
CA ALA A 19 2.20 6.54 -1.74
C ALA A 19 3.33 5.58 -2.14
N VAL A 20 4.52 6.08 -2.48
CA VAL A 20 5.72 5.27 -2.76
C VAL A 20 6.21 4.59 -1.49
N ARG A 21 6.21 5.31 -0.35
CA ARG A 21 6.61 4.75 0.95
C ARG A 21 5.66 3.64 1.43
N LEU A 22 4.35 3.84 1.29
CA LEU A 22 3.34 2.86 1.71
C LEU A 22 3.15 1.70 0.72
N ARG A 23 3.71 1.81 -0.49
CA ARG A 23 3.54 0.83 -1.58
C ARG A 23 3.86 -0.62 -1.18
N PRO A 24 4.94 -0.94 -0.44
CA PRO A 24 5.26 -2.32 -0.08
C PRO A 24 4.22 -2.94 0.85
N GLU A 25 3.78 -2.20 1.87
CA GLU A 25 2.77 -2.66 2.83
C GLU A 25 1.39 -2.75 2.18
N GLN A 26 1.03 -1.80 1.31
CA GLN A 26 -0.18 -1.88 0.49
C GLN A 26 -0.20 -3.15 -0.37
N LEU A 27 0.91 -3.45 -1.05
CA LEU A 27 1.01 -4.66 -1.87
C LEU A 27 0.97 -5.95 -1.03
N LYS A 28 1.51 -5.92 0.18
CA LYS A 28 1.46 -7.04 1.12
C LYS A 28 0.04 -7.27 1.64
N PHE A 29 -0.69 -6.20 1.99
CA PHE A 29 -2.08 -6.26 2.41
C PHE A 29 -3.00 -6.76 1.28
N LEU A 30 -2.82 -6.24 0.06
CA LEU A 30 -3.64 -6.63 -1.10
C LEU A 30 -3.30 -8.03 -1.64
N ARG A 31 -2.14 -8.59 -1.29
CA ARG A 31 -1.77 -9.95 -1.67
C ARG A 31 -2.43 -10.95 -0.72
N GLN A 32 -3.50 -11.56 -1.22
CA GLN A 32 -4.16 -12.65 -0.53
C GLN A 32 -3.81 -14.00 -1.18
N ASP A 33 -3.42 -14.96 -0.35
CA ASP A 33 -3.26 -16.36 -0.76
C ASP A 33 -4.63 -17.01 -1.00
N THR A 34 -4.77 -17.80 -2.06
CA THR A 34 -6.07 -18.37 -2.45
C THR A 34 -6.57 -19.49 -1.54
N ARG A 35 -5.73 -19.99 -0.62
CA ARG A 35 -6.07 -21.06 0.32
C ARG A 35 -6.37 -20.54 1.72
N HIS A 36 -6.01 -19.29 2.00
CA HIS A 36 -6.19 -18.68 3.31
C HIS A 36 -7.21 -17.54 3.22
N LEU A 37 -8.31 -17.72 3.92
CA LEU A 37 -9.31 -16.67 4.09
C LEU A 37 -8.95 -15.82 5.30
N THR A 38 -8.98 -14.51 5.12
CA THR A 38 -8.83 -13.57 6.24
C THR A 38 -10.23 -13.22 6.76
N PRO A 39 -10.51 -13.45 8.06
CA PRO A 39 -11.75 -12.98 8.69
C PRO A 39 -11.92 -11.47 8.51
N PHE A 40 -13.16 -11.02 8.35
CA PHE A 40 -13.47 -9.61 8.09
C PHE A 40 -12.89 -8.67 9.15
N ASP A 41 -13.04 -9.01 10.43
CA ASP A 41 -12.53 -8.20 11.55
C ASP A 41 -11.00 -8.15 11.61
N GLN A 42 -10.33 -9.17 11.07
CA GLN A 42 -8.88 -9.17 10.94
C GLN A 42 -8.44 -8.29 9.77
N MET A 43 -9.20 -8.29 8.66
CA MET A 43 -8.96 -7.41 7.52
C MET A 43 -9.14 -5.93 7.88
N LEU A 44 -10.19 -5.58 8.64
CA LEU A 44 -10.41 -4.20 9.11
C LEU A 44 -9.25 -3.70 9.97
N ARG A 45 -8.76 -4.52 10.92
CA ARG A 45 -7.60 -4.15 11.74
C ARG A 45 -6.33 -3.94 10.92
N GLN A 46 -6.12 -4.75 9.89
CA GLN A 46 -4.99 -4.58 8.98
C GLN A 46 -5.12 -3.31 8.12
N LEU A 47 -6.34 -2.92 7.76
CA LEU A 47 -6.62 -1.69 7.04
C LEU A 47 -6.38 -0.45 7.90
N ASP A 48 -6.84 -0.45 9.16
CA ASP A 48 -6.63 0.66 10.10
C ASP A 48 -5.14 0.93 10.31
N VAL A 49 -4.33 -0.11 10.52
CA VAL A 49 -2.86 0.00 10.68
C VAL A 49 -2.17 0.55 9.42
N LEU A 50 -2.77 0.36 8.24
CA LEU A 50 -2.22 0.86 6.98
C LEU A 50 -2.66 2.30 6.66
N ALA A 51 -3.74 2.77 7.30
CA ALA A 51 -4.27 4.13 7.15
C ALA A 51 -3.65 5.13 8.15
N GLU A 52 -2.97 4.65 9.20
CA GLU A 52 -2.21 5.42 10.20
C GLU A 52 -0.80 5.81 9.70
#